data_AF-A0A7J6WAD4-F1
#
_entry.id   AF-A0A7J6WAD4-F1
#
_cell.length_a   1.000
_cell.length_b   1.000
_cell.length_c   1.000
_cell.angle_alpha   90.00
_cell.angle_beta   90.00
_cell.angle_gamma   90.00
#
_symmetry.space_group_name_H-M   'P 1'
#
loop_
_entity.id
_entity.type
_entity.pdbx_description
1 polymer ?
#
loop_
_entity_poly.entity_id
_entity_poly.type
_entity_poly.pdbx_seq_one_letter_code
_entity_poly.pdbx_strand_id
1 'polypeptide(L)'
;MGFEIVCNQNIPYLTGTDLRLLEIFPGEVQFDSSPFIFTGCSIGKGDAVKNISLPSDGPYTFSTKNRYTVVRCNVLGAIVSEDLIHPWGGSICSSFCHTRENMDSGYCTGKGCCQTILPDMPKALGFSTFSFSRPNITLCGPCGYGFVVEEGSYDFTVSDVWELNRTRNFTLRLDWSIGEEYCSTTLQNNYTSRNNSHCEQPTNDGGYLCKCFSGYEGNPYLNGSQGCQYINNCTRMENSPCVPEATCDKTDSDVANKDYICVCPAGTLGDGFKVGDGCKARSHANHPLYRASMFAVAVISCLALLYSVQIKRHLAQLSSKHFQQNGGLLLQQYDSTRKGTVTSTKHVKVFSVQELEKATDNYHRSRDLDF
;
A
#
# COMPACT_ATOMS: atom_id res chain seq x y z
N MET A 1 33.76 -17.74 -11.80
CA MET A 1 32.67 -18.69 -11.47
C MET A 1 31.38 -17.93 -11.71
N GLY A 2 30.71 -18.20 -12.82
CA GLY A 2 29.71 -17.30 -13.39
C GLY A 2 28.44 -18.04 -13.73
N PHE A 3 27.34 -17.28 -13.73
CA PHE A 3 25.99 -17.59 -14.19
C PHE A 3 25.98 -18.05 -15.65
N GLU A 4 26.53 -19.22 -15.94
CA GLU A 4 26.67 -19.65 -17.32
C GLU A 4 25.34 -20.24 -17.78
N ILE A 5 24.62 -19.43 -18.53
CA ILE A 5 23.50 -19.84 -19.38
C ILE A 5 24.07 -19.97 -20.80
N VAL A 6 23.99 -21.16 -21.38
CA VAL A 6 24.43 -21.43 -22.75
C VAL A 6 23.23 -21.41 -23.68
N CYS A 7 23.33 -20.66 -24.76
CA CYS A 7 22.31 -20.63 -25.79
C CYS A 7 22.63 -21.66 -26.88
N ASN A 8 21.80 -22.70 -27.00
CA ASN A 8 21.83 -23.62 -28.13
C ASN A 8 20.69 -23.23 -29.09
N GLN A 9 21.02 -22.85 -30.33
CA GLN A 9 20.04 -22.39 -31.33
C GLN A 9 19.09 -21.29 -30.79
N ASN A 10 19.65 -20.31 -30.06
CA ASN A 10 18.92 -19.22 -29.38
C ASN A 10 17.98 -19.66 -28.24
N ILE A 11 18.04 -20.92 -27.81
CA ILE A 11 17.31 -21.41 -26.64
C ILE A 11 18.28 -21.43 -25.46
N PRO A 12 18.00 -20.70 -24.36
CA PRO A 12 18.88 -20.62 -23.21
C PRO A 12 18.74 -21.86 -22.29
N TYR A 13 19.87 -22.41 -21.86
CA TYR A 13 19.96 -23.54 -20.94
C TYR A 13 20.95 -23.26 -19.82
N LEU A 14 20.71 -23.80 -18.63
CA LEU A 14 21.71 -23.81 -17.57
C LEU A 14 22.87 -24.72 -17.95
N THR A 15 24.10 -24.17 -17.98
CA THR A 15 25.30 -24.91 -18.37
C THR A 15 25.47 -26.21 -17.59
N GLY A 16 25.77 -27.28 -18.31
CA GLY A 16 25.95 -28.62 -17.73
C GLY A 16 24.65 -29.35 -17.41
N THR A 17 23.49 -28.81 -17.79
CA THR A 17 22.17 -29.42 -17.56
C THR A 17 21.27 -29.28 -18.79
N ASP A 18 20.17 -30.03 -18.81
CA ASP A 18 19.09 -29.89 -19.80
C ASP A 18 17.99 -28.90 -19.37
N LEU A 19 18.23 -28.11 -18.31
CA LEU A 19 17.26 -27.14 -17.80
C LEU A 19 17.19 -25.94 -18.74
N ARG A 20 16.12 -25.86 -19.52
CA ARG A 20 15.82 -24.70 -20.37
C ARG A 20 15.35 -23.55 -19.50
N LEU A 21 15.99 -22.39 -19.62
CA LEU A 21 15.60 -21.16 -18.96
C LEU A 21 14.26 -20.66 -19.53
N LEU A 22 13.32 -20.32 -18.64
CA LEU A 22 12.02 -19.77 -18.99
C LEU A 22 11.93 -18.28 -18.64
N GLU A 23 12.22 -17.94 -17.38
CA GLU A 23 12.07 -16.58 -16.86
C GLU A 23 13.12 -16.29 -15.77
N ILE A 24 13.55 -15.03 -15.67
CA ILE A 24 14.50 -14.55 -14.65
C ILE A 24 13.77 -13.57 -13.74
N PHE A 25 13.80 -13.84 -12.45
CA PHE A 25 13.29 -12.97 -11.39
C PHE A 25 14.46 -12.42 -10.55
N PRO A 26 14.24 -11.36 -9.76
CA PRO A 26 15.21 -10.95 -8.75
C PRO A 26 15.48 -12.08 -7.74
N GLY A 27 16.69 -12.62 -7.73
CA GLY A 27 17.12 -13.69 -6.82
C GLY A 27 16.62 -15.11 -7.15
N GLU A 28 15.79 -15.27 -8.18
CA GLU A 28 15.23 -16.57 -8.57
C GLU A 28 15.23 -16.71 -10.09
N VAL A 29 15.32 -17.95 -10.58
CA VAL A 29 15.24 -18.26 -12.01
C VAL A 29 14.31 -19.45 -12.22
N GLN A 30 13.41 -19.34 -13.18
CA GLN A 30 12.48 -20.41 -13.53
C GLN A 30 12.99 -21.19 -14.74
N PHE A 31 12.96 -22.51 -14.63
CA PHE A 31 13.39 -23.46 -15.65
C PHE A 31 12.29 -24.45 -16.00
N ASP A 32 12.39 -25.00 -17.21
CA ASP A 32 11.58 -26.14 -17.67
C ASP A 32 12.12 -27.43 -17.05
N SER A 33 11.32 -28.06 -16.19
CA SER A 33 11.68 -29.28 -15.48
C SER A 33 11.19 -30.55 -16.19
N SER A 34 10.54 -30.44 -17.34
CA SER A 34 9.99 -31.58 -18.11
C SER A 34 11.04 -32.67 -18.42
N PRO A 35 12.31 -32.35 -18.78
CA PRO A 35 13.36 -33.36 -18.98
C PRO A 35 13.72 -34.15 -17.72
N PHE A 36 13.40 -33.62 -16.53
CA PHE A 36 13.71 -34.24 -15.25
C PHE A 36 12.57 -35.08 -14.67
N ILE A 37 11.49 -35.28 -15.43
CA ILE A 37 10.43 -36.22 -15.04
C ILE A 37 10.99 -37.64 -15.05
N PHE A 38 11.15 -38.17 -13.85
CA PHE A 38 11.66 -39.52 -13.65
C PHE A 38 10.50 -40.52 -13.68
N THR A 39 10.70 -41.63 -14.39
CA THR A 39 9.65 -42.62 -14.67
C THR A 39 10.16 -44.01 -14.34
N GLY A 40 9.32 -44.77 -13.62
CA GLY A 40 9.61 -46.15 -13.20
C GLY A 40 8.47 -47.06 -13.62
N CYS A 41 8.75 -47.95 -14.58
CA CYS A 41 7.77 -48.86 -15.19
C CYS A 41 8.20 -50.31 -14.99
N SER A 42 7.78 -50.95 -13.89
CA SER A 42 7.91 -52.40 -13.69
C SER A 42 7.01 -52.84 -12.55
N ILE A 43 6.07 -53.73 -12.84
CA ILE A 43 5.25 -54.38 -11.80
C ILE A 43 6.17 -55.37 -11.07
N GLY A 44 6.51 -55.07 -9.81
CA GLY A 44 7.20 -56.02 -8.92
C GLY A 44 8.73 -56.06 -9.00
N LYS A 45 9.39 -55.12 -9.69
CA LYS A 45 10.85 -54.93 -9.58
C LYS A 45 11.22 -53.45 -9.57
N GLY A 46 11.84 -53.05 -8.47
CA GLY A 46 12.85 -52.00 -8.43
C GLY A 46 12.32 -50.62 -8.06
N ASP A 47 12.76 -50.16 -6.90
CA ASP A 47 12.80 -48.75 -6.54
C ASP A 47 13.37 -47.95 -7.71
N ALA A 48 12.67 -46.89 -8.07
CA ALA A 48 13.04 -46.05 -9.17
C ALA A 48 13.75 -44.84 -8.52
N VAL A 49 15.07 -44.77 -8.68
CA VAL A 49 15.93 -43.75 -8.05
C VAL A 49 16.64 -42.91 -9.12
N LYS A 50 16.71 -41.60 -8.91
CA LYS A 50 17.46 -40.66 -9.74
C LYS A 50 18.19 -39.63 -8.85
N ASN A 51 19.50 -39.52 -9.06
CA ASN A 51 20.27 -38.44 -8.46
C ASN A 51 19.89 -37.12 -9.14
N ILE A 52 19.77 -36.07 -8.34
CA ILE A 52 19.53 -34.72 -8.80
C ILE A 52 20.70 -33.86 -8.33
N SER A 53 21.35 -33.19 -9.27
CA SER A 53 22.47 -32.32 -8.94
C SER A 53 22.42 -31.11 -9.83
N LEU A 54 22.59 -29.95 -9.21
CA LEU A 54 22.97 -28.72 -9.91
C LEU A 54 24.50 -28.70 -10.06
N PRO A 55 25.05 -27.94 -11.01
CA PRO A 55 26.50 -27.77 -11.12
C PRO A 55 27.11 -27.29 -9.79
N SER A 56 28.12 -28.00 -9.27
CA SER A 56 28.71 -27.75 -7.95
C SER A 56 29.34 -26.36 -7.81
N ASP A 57 29.84 -25.82 -8.92
CA ASP A 57 30.55 -24.54 -8.97
C ASP A 57 29.61 -23.38 -9.33
N GLY A 58 28.31 -23.68 -9.45
CA GLY A 58 27.26 -22.74 -9.86
C GLY A 58 26.60 -22.03 -8.67
N PRO A 59 26.05 -20.84 -8.89
CA PRO A 59 25.42 -20.04 -7.83
C PRO A 59 23.99 -20.50 -7.46
N TYR A 60 23.53 -21.63 -8.01
CA TYR A 60 22.13 -22.02 -7.97
C TYR A 60 21.83 -23.05 -6.88
N THR A 61 20.71 -22.87 -6.20
CA THR A 61 20.14 -23.82 -5.24
C THR A 61 18.66 -24.06 -5.55
N PHE A 62 18.11 -25.18 -5.07
CA PHE A 62 16.67 -25.43 -5.26
C PHE A 62 15.85 -24.50 -4.36
N SER A 63 14.91 -23.77 -4.97
CA SER A 63 14.02 -22.88 -4.23
C SER A 63 13.05 -23.64 -3.32
N THR A 64 12.72 -23.07 -2.17
CA THR A 64 11.69 -23.58 -1.25
C THR A 64 10.27 -23.47 -1.83
N LYS A 65 10.12 -22.73 -2.93
CA LYS A 65 8.88 -22.64 -3.74
C LYS A 65 8.63 -23.88 -4.60
N ASN A 66 9.53 -24.87 -4.60
CA ASN A 66 9.28 -26.12 -5.29
C ASN A 66 8.62 -27.16 -4.38
N ARG A 67 7.98 -28.15 -5.00
CA ARG A 67 7.43 -29.35 -4.40
C ARG A 67 7.93 -30.58 -5.14
N TYR A 68 8.35 -31.58 -4.38
CA TYR A 68 8.57 -32.91 -4.91
C TYR A 68 7.21 -33.60 -5.07
N THR A 69 6.93 -34.08 -6.27
CA THR A 69 5.65 -34.67 -6.66
C THR A 69 5.85 -36.10 -7.10
N VAL A 70 5.01 -37.01 -6.61
CA VAL A 70 4.89 -38.38 -7.10
C VAL A 70 3.48 -38.67 -7.60
N VAL A 71 3.38 -39.33 -8.75
CA VAL A 71 2.11 -39.67 -9.39
C VAL A 71 2.08 -41.16 -9.66
N ARG A 72 1.27 -41.86 -8.87
CA ARG A 72 0.86 -43.27 -8.98
C ARG A 72 -0.02 -43.60 -7.77
N CYS A 73 -0.73 -44.73 -7.80
CA CYS A 73 -1.28 -45.32 -6.58
C CYS A 73 -0.34 -46.36 -5.98
N ASN A 74 -0.42 -46.49 -4.64
CA ASN A 74 0.41 -47.38 -3.84
C ASN A 74 1.91 -47.12 -4.07
N VAL A 75 2.28 -45.86 -3.94
CA VAL A 75 3.66 -45.36 -4.16
C VAL A 75 4.14 -44.60 -2.94
N LEU A 76 5.41 -44.80 -2.59
CA LEU A 76 6.16 -44.04 -1.62
C LEU A 76 7.30 -43.32 -2.35
N GLY A 77 7.21 -42.01 -2.47
CA GLY A 77 8.28 -41.14 -2.91
C GLY A 77 9.15 -40.69 -1.73
N ALA A 78 10.43 -40.52 -1.99
CA ALA A 78 11.39 -39.90 -1.09
C ALA A 78 12.27 -38.91 -1.86
N ILE A 79 12.56 -37.79 -1.23
CA ILE A 79 13.58 -36.83 -1.67
C ILE A 79 14.47 -36.52 -0.48
N VAL A 80 15.77 -36.68 -0.64
CA VAL A 80 16.72 -36.70 0.48
C VAL A 80 17.96 -35.88 0.16
N SER A 81 18.61 -35.44 1.24
CA SER A 81 19.95 -34.88 1.18
C SER A 81 20.96 -36.05 1.18
N GLU A 82 22.07 -35.89 0.46
CA GLU A 82 23.09 -36.93 0.16
C GLU A 82 22.66 -38.04 -0.81
N ASP A 83 22.22 -39.18 -0.31
CA ASP A 83 21.81 -40.32 -1.12
C ASP A 83 20.66 -41.10 -0.45
N LEU A 84 19.95 -41.93 -1.23
CA LEU A 84 18.83 -42.74 -0.74
C LEU A 84 19.27 -44.02 0.01
N ILE A 85 20.58 -44.28 0.11
CA ILE A 85 21.16 -45.44 0.81
C ILE A 85 21.42 -45.09 2.29
N HIS A 86 21.84 -43.85 2.57
CA HIS A 86 22.08 -43.28 3.89
C HIS A 86 21.41 -41.89 3.99
N PRO A 87 20.07 -41.81 4.00
CA PRO A 87 19.38 -40.53 3.99
C PRO A 87 19.61 -39.77 5.31
N TRP A 88 20.31 -38.63 5.25
CA TRP A 88 20.45 -37.71 6.37
C TRP A 88 19.64 -36.44 6.08
N GLY A 89 18.41 -36.41 6.58
CA GLY A 89 17.43 -35.37 6.22
C GLY A 89 16.73 -35.68 4.90
N GLY A 90 15.41 -35.46 4.87
CA GLY A 90 14.60 -35.79 3.70
C GLY A 90 13.11 -35.66 3.95
N SER A 91 12.36 -35.68 2.86
CA SER A 91 10.90 -35.66 2.85
C SER A 91 10.37 -36.89 2.14
N ILE A 92 9.27 -37.41 2.66
CA ILE A 92 8.57 -38.57 2.08
C ILE A 92 7.17 -38.18 1.66
N CYS A 93 6.67 -38.83 0.63
CA CYS A 93 5.34 -38.62 0.10
C CYS A 93 4.70 -39.95 -0.24
N SER A 94 3.46 -40.20 0.16
CA SER A 94 2.77 -41.43 -0.19
C SER A 94 1.41 -41.15 -0.82
N SER A 95 1.03 -42.01 -1.76
CA SER A 95 -0.25 -41.93 -2.45
C SER A 95 -0.93 -43.29 -2.49
N PHE A 96 -2.23 -43.29 -2.19
CA PHE A 96 -3.08 -44.48 -2.12
C PHE A 96 -4.33 -44.29 -2.95
N CYS A 97 -4.82 -45.38 -3.55
CA CYS A 97 -6.07 -45.35 -4.30
C CYS A 97 -6.82 -46.65 -4.16
N HIS A 98 -8.14 -46.55 -4.02
CA HIS A 98 -9.04 -47.68 -3.93
C HIS A 98 -9.96 -47.78 -5.17
N THR A 99 -10.54 -46.65 -5.57
CA THR A 99 -11.31 -46.49 -6.81
C THR A 99 -10.97 -45.17 -7.49
N ARG A 100 -11.42 -45.00 -8.73
CA ARG A 100 -11.17 -43.79 -9.53
C ARG A 100 -11.88 -42.57 -8.95
N GLU A 101 -13.06 -42.77 -8.37
CA GLU A 101 -13.92 -41.74 -7.79
C GLU A 101 -13.35 -41.15 -6.50
N ASN A 102 -12.42 -41.86 -5.84
CA ASN A 102 -11.77 -41.38 -4.63
C ASN A 102 -10.61 -40.41 -4.93
N MET A 103 -10.23 -40.22 -6.19
CA MET A 103 -9.14 -39.33 -6.59
C MET A 103 -9.67 -37.94 -6.89
N ASP A 104 -9.09 -36.92 -6.25
CA ASP A 104 -9.52 -35.52 -6.41
C ASP A 104 -8.72 -34.85 -7.53
N SER A 105 -9.32 -34.64 -8.70
CA SER A 105 -8.67 -33.89 -9.78
C SER A 105 -8.46 -32.43 -9.35
N GLY A 106 -7.33 -31.84 -9.75
CA GLY A 106 -6.90 -30.49 -9.39
C GLY A 106 -5.98 -30.44 -8.17
N TYR A 107 -5.96 -31.46 -7.32
CA TYR A 107 -5.18 -31.45 -6.07
C TYR A 107 -4.31 -32.69 -5.90
N CYS A 108 -3.14 -32.53 -5.29
CA CYS A 108 -2.17 -33.61 -5.09
C CYS A 108 -1.98 -33.91 -3.58
N THR A 109 -2.95 -34.58 -2.98
CA THR A 109 -3.11 -34.69 -1.50
C THR A 109 -2.91 -36.10 -0.93
N GLY A 110 -2.30 -37.01 -1.70
CA GLY A 110 -2.10 -38.42 -1.32
C GLY A 110 -3.09 -39.40 -1.95
N LYS A 111 -3.90 -38.95 -2.92
CA LYS A 111 -4.88 -39.78 -3.64
C LYS A 111 -4.56 -39.84 -5.14
N GLY A 112 -3.70 -40.77 -5.54
CA GLY A 112 -3.16 -40.88 -6.91
C GLY A 112 -1.96 -39.98 -7.18
N CYS A 113 -1.83 -38.89 -6.43
CA CYS A 113 -0.71 -37.96 -6.44
C CYS A 113 -0.38 -37.53 -5.02
N CYS A 114 0.91 -37.35 -4.71
CA CYS A 114 1.36 -36.74 -3.45
C CYS A 114 2.44 -35.68 -3.71
N GLN A 115 2.35 -34.55 -3.01
CA GLN A 115 3.35 -33.48 -2.99
C GLN A 115 3.95 -33.27 -1.60
N THR A 116 5.26 -33.03 -1.54
CA THR A 116 5.98 -32.66 -0.30
C THR A 116 7.03 -31.59 -0.57
N ILE A 117 7.49 -30.93 0.48
CA ILE A 117 8.59 -29.96 0.43
C ILE A 117 9.92 -30.64 0.08
N LEU A 118 10.87 -29.85 -0.42
CA LEU A 118 12.25 -30.30 -0.61
C LEU A 118 13.02 -30.13 0.72
N PRO A 119 13.91 -31.06 1.10
CA PRO A 119 14.87 -30.82 2.17
C PRO A 119 15.94 -29.81 1.70
N ASP A 120 16.73 -29.30 2.65
CA ASP A 120 17.86 -28.43 2.34
C ASP A 120 18.91 -29.20 1.51
N MET A 121 19.37 -28.60 0.42
CA MET A 121 20.35 -29.19 -0.51
C MET A 121 19.98 -30.61 -0.98
N PRO A 122 18.86 -30.78 -1.70
CA PRO A 122 18.42 -32.11 -2.12
C PRO A 122 19.37 -32.66 -3.19
N LYS A 123 19.80 -33.93 -3.03
CA LYS A 123 20.78 -34.58 -3.92
C LYS A 123 20.25 -35.83 -4.62
N ALA A 124 19.21 -36.45 -4.08
CA ALA A 124 18.58 -37.62 -4.70
C ALA A 124 17.08 -37.60 -4.49
N LEU A 125 16.35 -38.05 -5.51
CA LEU A 125 14.94 -38.37 -5.42
C LEU A 125 14.68 -39.78 -5.92
N GLY A 126 13.60 -40.37 -5.46
CA GLY A 126 13.22 -41.70 -5.89
C GLY A 126 11.85 -42.06 -5.38
N PHE A 127 11.26 -43.09 -5.96
CA PHE A 127 10.02 -43.64 -5.47
C PHE A 127 10.03 -45.16 -5.56
N SER A 128 9.39 -45.79 -4.59
CA SER A 128 9.14 -47.22 -4.56
C SER A 128 7.65 -47.48 -4.67
N THR A 129 7.28 -48.51 -5.41
CA THR A 129 5.90 -48.97 -5.47
C THR A 129 5.74 -50.12 -4.49
N PHE A 130 4.73 -50.05 -3.64
CA PHE A 130 4.38 -51.13 -2.74
C PHE A 130 3.08 -51.78 -3.18
N SER A 131 2.91 -53.06 -2.89
CA SER A 131 1.66 -53.79 -3.14
C SER A 131 1.11 -54.29 -1.82
N PHE A 132 -0.09 -53.84 -1.48
CA PHE A 132 -0.89 -54.52 -0.46
C PHE A 132 -1.53 -55.76 -1.09
N SER A 133 -1.76 -56.80 -0.29
CA SER A 133 -2.13 -58.17 -0.69
C SER A 133 -3.48 -58.34 -1.42
N ARG A 134 -4.03 -57.32 -2.07
CA ARG A 134 -5.22 -57.37 -2.92
C ARG A 134 -4.97 -56.66 -4.26
N PRO A 135 -4.78 -57.40 -5.36
CA PRO A 135 -4.40 -56.83 -6.63
C PRO A 135 -5.64 -56.44 -7.42
N ASN A 136 -6.25 -55.29 -7.15
CA ASN A 136 -6.94 -54.61 -8.24
C ASN A 136 -5.93 -53.70 -8.95
N ILE A 137 -4.94 -54.37 -9.57
CA ILE A 137 -3.86 -53.79 -10.38
C ILE A 137 -4.43 -53.05 -11.63
N THR A 138 -5.73 -53.17 -11.90
CA THR A 138 -6.44 -52.49 -12.99
C THR A 138 -6.75 -51.02 -12.74
N LEU A 139 -6.40 -50.44 -11.57
CA LEU A 139 -6.73 -49.04 -11.26
C LEU A 139 -5.68 -48.03 -11.80
N CYS A 140 -4.46 -48.47 -12.13
CA CYS A 140 -3.35 -47.60 -12.52
C CYS A 140 -2.56 -48.15 -13.69
N GLY A 141 -1.81 -47.25 -14.34
CA GLY A 141 -0.84 -47.65 -15.35
C GLY A 141 0.33 -48.46 -14.77
N PRO A 142 1.15 -49.10 -15.64
CA PRO A 142 2.32 -49.84 -15.22
C PRO A 142 3.46 -48.95 -14.70
N CYS A 143 3.37 -47.64 -14.92
CA CYS A 143 4.39 -46.66 -14.60
C CYS A 143 4.01 -45.77 -13.41
N GLY A 144 5.02 -45.30 -12.69
CA GLY A 144 4.91 -44.18 -11.76
C GLY A 144 5.85 -43.06 -12.19
N TYR A 145 5.58 -41.86 -11.69
CA TYR A 145 6.34 -40.67 -12.03
C TYR A 145 6.77 -39.95 -10.76
N GLY A 146 8.00 -39.43 -10.76
CA GLY A 146 8.53 -38.57 -9.71
C GLY A 146 9.23 -37.37 -10.34
N PHE A 147 8.93 -36.17 -9.85
CA PHE A 147 9.48 -34.93 -10.42
C PHE A 147 9.43 -33.78 -9.42
N VAL A 148 10.20 -32.73 -9.67
CA VAL A 148 10.18 -31.48 -8.90
C VAL A 148 9.51 -30.41 -9.75
N VAL A 149 8.54 -29.73 -9.17
CA VAL A 149 7.79 -28.63 -9.80
C VAL A 149 7.61 -27.47 -8.86
N GLU A 150 7.50 -26.27 -9.40
CA GLU A 150 7.06 -25.09 -8.68
C GLU A 150 5.67 -25.31 -8.05
N GLU A 151 5.49 -24.82 -6.84
CA GLU A 151 4.23 -24.89 -6.13
C GLU A 151 3.13 -24.17 -6.93
N GLY A 152 2.02 -24.89 -7.17
CA GLY A 152 0.91 -24.38 -7.97
C GLY A 152 1.08 -24.47 -9.49
N SER A 153 2.21 -24.98 -10.01
CA SER A 153 2.39 -25.15 -11.47
C SER A 153 1.92 -26.51 -12.01
N TYR A 154 1.58 -27.46 -11.13
CA TYR A 154 1.08 -28.78 -11.49
C TYR A 154 -0.29 -29.08 -10.88
N ASP A 155 -1.30 -29.22 -11.75
CA ASP A 155 -2.61 -29.72 -11.39
C ASP A 155 -2.72 -31.21 -11.73
N PHE A 156 -3.03 -32.00 -10.71
CA PHE A 156 -3.23 -33.44 -10.89
C PHE A 156 -4.51 -33.73 -11.66
N THR A 157 -4.43 -34.65 -12.63
CA THR A 157 -5.62 -35.23 -13.26
C THR A 157 -5.63 -36.73 -13.07
N VAL A 158 -6.82 -37.29 -12.91
CA VAL A 158 -6.99 -38.73 -12.67
C VAL A 158 -6.36 -39.60 -13.78
N SER A 159 -6.28 -39.09 -15.02
CA SER A 159 -5.59 -39.77 -16.13
C SER A 159 -4.07 -39.88 -15.94
N ASP A 160 -3.45 -38.99 -15.15
CA ASP A 160 -1.98 -38.97 -14.95
C ASP A 160 -1.46 -40.22 -14.22
N VAL A 161 -2.33 -40.88 -13.44
CA VAL A 161 -2.04 -42.18 -12.79
C VAL A 161 -1.87 -43.30 -13.82
N TRP A 162 -2.45 -43.14 -15.01
CA TRP A 162 -2.32 -44.08 -16.10
C TRP A 162 -1.15 -43.71 -17.01
N GLU A 163 -1.14 -42.46 -17.43
CA GLU A 163 -0.11 -41.87 -18.27
C GLU A 163 -0.03 -40.38 -17.97
N LEU A 164 1.11 -39.95 -17.42
CA LEU A 164 1.34 -38.54 -17.14
C LEU A 164 1.36 -37.74 -18.44
N ASN A 165 0.52 -36.71 -18.54
CA ASN A 165 0.54 -35.83 -19.68
C ASN A 165 1.83 -34.96 -19.69
N ARG A 166 2.85 -35.42 -20.42
CA ARG A 166 4.13 -34.72 -20.58
C ARG A 166 4.09 -33.52 -21.52
N THR A 167 2.95 -33.21 -22.14
CA THR A 167 2.81 -31.98 -22.94
C THR A 167 2.49 -30.76 -22.08
N ARG A 168 2.23 -30.94 -20.77
CA ARG A 168 2.08 -29.83 -19.83
C ARG A 168 3.42 -29.14 -19.60
N ASN A 169 3.37 -27.87 -19.22
CA ASN A 169 4.56 -27.13 -18.82
C ASN A 169 4.88 -27.48 -17.37
N PHE A 170 5.98 -28.20 -17.16
CA PHE A 170 6.52 -28.44 -15.83
C PHE A 170 7.60 -27.38 -15.58
N THR A 171 7.41 -26.54 -14.57
CA THR A 171 8.37 -25.49 -14.20
C THR A 171 9.01 -25.81 -12.86
N LEU A 172 10.25 -25.40 -12.65
CA LEU A 172 10.90 -25.36 -11.33
C LEU A 172 11.56 -24.00 -11.12
N ARG A 173 11.72 -23.59 -9.86
CA ARG A 173 12.48 -22.38 -9.48
C ARG A 173 13.81 -22.75 -8.85
N LEU A 174 14.89 -22.10 -9.28
CA LEU A 174 16.16 -22.11 -8.57
C LEU A 174 16.38 -20.75 -7.93
N ASP A 175 16.79 -20.75 -6.67
CA ASP A 175 17.33 -19.55 -6.03
C ASP A 175 18.78 -19.38 -6.48
N TRP A 176 19.29 -18.17 -6.42
CA TRP A 176 20.70 -17.93 -6.66
C TRP A 176 21.28 -16.84 -5.78
N SER A 177 22.58 -16.92 -5.49
CA SER A 177 23.33 -15.87 -4.79
C SER A 177 24.77 -15.79 -5.28
N ILE A 178 25.42 -14.64 -5.09
CA ILE A 178 26.82 -14.45 -5.46
C ILE A 178 27.72 -14.71 -4.27
N GLY A 179 28.66 -15.64 -4.44
CA GLY A 179 29.67 -15.97 -3.45
C GLY A 179 29.07 -16.54 -2.16
N GLU A 180 29.90 -16.67 -1.13
CA GLU A 180 29.49 -17.14 0.19
C GLU A 180 29.39 -16.00 1.22
N GLU A 181 29.90 -14.82 0.86
CA GLU A 181 29.98 -13.64 1.74
C GLU A 181 28.65 -12.90 1.87
N TYR A 182 28.42 -12.31 3.05
CA TYR A 182 27.24 -11.51 3.33
C TYR A 182 27.39 -10.08 2.79
N CYS A 183 26.26 -9.37 2.63
CA CYS A 183 26.29 -7.95 2.29
C CYS A 183 27.08 -7.10 3.31
N SER A 184 27.05 -7.47 4.60
CA SER A 184 27.75 -6.74 5.66
C SER A 184 29.27 -6.82 5.57
N THR A 185 29.81 -7.95 5.11
CA THR A 185 31.27 -8.16 4.96
C THR A 185 31.80 -7.56 3.66
N THR A 186 30.97 -7.47 2.63
CA THR A 186 31.35 -7.01 1.30
C THR A 186 31.36 -5.49 1.13
N LEU A 187 30.71 -4.73 2.02
CA LEU A 187 30.76 -3.25 2.07
C LEU A 187 32.17 -2.69 2.28
N GLN A 188 33.10 -3.47 2.83
CA GLN A 188 34.50 -3.07 3.00
C GLN A 188 35.35 -3.21 1.71
N ASN A 189 34.87 -3.93 0.70
CA ASN A 189 35.68 -4.35 -0.44
C ASN A 189 35.22 -3.82 -1.81
N ASN A 190 34.35 -2.81 -1.92
CA ASN A 190 34.07 -2.11 -3.19
C ASN A 190 33.58 -2.99 -4.37
N TYR A 191 33.27 -4.27 -4.13
CA TYR A 191 33.08 -5.28 -5.18
C TYR A 191 31.61 -5.64 -5.48
N THR A 192 30.63 -5.14 -4.71
CA THR A 192 29.31 -5.81 -4.67
C THR A 192 28.12 -4.98 -5.08
N SER A 193 28.29 -3.68 -5.36
CA SER A 193 27.22 -2.87 -5.95
C SER A 193 27.82 -1.94 -7.00
N ARG A 194 27.50 -2.21 -8.27
CA ARG A 194 27.91 -1.34 -9.38
C ARG A 194 27.08 -0.06 -9.38
N ASN A 195 27.47 0.94 -10.17
CA ASN A 195 26.81 2.25 -10.21
C ASN A 195 25.28 2.15 -10.15
N ASN A 196 24.69 2.82 -9.15
CA ASN A 196 23.25 2.88 -8.90
C ASN A 196 22.56 1.56 -8.48
N SER A 197 23.31 0.65 -7.85
CA SER A 197 22.77 -0.55 -7.22
C SER A 197 23.22 -0.67 -5.76
N HIS A 198 22.55 -1.54 -5.00
CA HIS A 198 22.89 -1.91 -3.63
C HIS A 198 22.87 -3.44 -3.47
N CYS A 199 23.55 -3.88 -2.41
CA CYS A 199 23.55 -5.27 -1.98
C CYS A 199 22.26 -5.60 -1.23
N GLU A 200 21.63 -6.73 -1.58
CA GLU A 200 20.46 -7.30 -0.90
C GLU A 200 20.81 -8.71 -0.41
N GLN A 201 20.51 -8.99 0.85
CA GLN A 201 20.77 -10.30 1.44
C GLN A 201 19.65 -11.27 1.01
N PRO A 202 19.96 -12.41 0.38
CA PRO A 202 18.97 -13.44 0.09
C PRO A 202 18.39 -14.04 1.38
N THR A 203 17.19 -14.61 1.28
CA THR A 203 16.46 -15.19 2.42
C THR A 203 17.07 -16.50 2.92
N ASN A 204 17.85 -17.19 2.07
CA ASN A 204 18.52 -18.46 2.35
C ASN A 204 20.03 -18.24 2.56
N ASP A 205 20.65 -19.13 3.34
CA ASP A 205 21.99 -18.99 3.91
C ASP A 205 23.10 -18.71 2.87
N GLY A 206 23.81 -17.58 3.03
CA GLY A 206 25.06 -17.26 2.34
C GLY A 206 24.93 -16.49 1.01
N GLY A 207 25.96 -15.69 0.73
CA GLY A 207 26.07 -14.89 -0.49
C GLY A 207 25.25 -13.60 -0.48
N TYR A 208 25.21 -12.93 -1.63
CA TYR A 208 24.47 -11.68 -1.82
C TYR A 208 23.84 -11.54 -3.21
N LEU A 209 22.86 -10.65 -3.32
CA LEU A 209 22.24 -10.20 -4.56
C LEU A 209 22.53 -8.71 -4.78
N CYS A 210 22.52 -8.25 -6.03
CA CYS A 210 22.57 -6.84 -6.37
C CYS A 210 21.19 -6.41 -6.85
N LYS A 211 20.76 -5.23 -6.43
CA LYS A 211 19.48 -4.64 -6.80
C LYS A 211 19.66 -3.17 -7.13
N CYS A 212 19.03 -2.70 -8.21
CA CYS A 212 19.05 -1.28 -8.52
C CYS A 212 18.46 -0.46 -7.35
N PHE A 213 18.96 0.76 -7.14
CA PHE A 213 18.31 1.67 -6.20
C PHE A 213 16.88 1.99 -6.64
N SER A 214 16.06 2.43 -5.69
CA SER A 214 14.74 2.97 -6.01
C SER A 214 14.88 4.10 -7.04
N GLY A 215 14.04 4.08 -8.08
CA GLY A 215 14.13 5.00 -9.21
C GLY A 215 15.08 4.57 -10.33
N TYR A 216 15.73 3.41 -10.22
CA TYR A 216 16.57 2.82 -11.26
C TYR A 216 16.04 1.45 -11.72
N GLU A 217 16.16 1.16 -13.01
CA GLU A 217 15.80 -0.13 -13.63
C GLU A 217 16.90 -0.57 -14.59
N GLY A 218 17.01 -1.89 -14.75
CA GLY A 218 18.04 -2.51 -15.58
C GLY A 218 18.66 -3.68 -14.84
N ASN A 219 19.79 -4.15 -15.36
CA ASN A 219 20.51 -5.27 -14.77
C ASN A 219 21.60 -4.75 -13.83
N PRO A 220 21.50 -4.93 -12.50
CA PRO A 220 22.48 -4.41 -11.53
C PRO A 220 23.86 -5.05 -11.62
N TYR A 221 23.99 -6.14 -12.38
CA TYR A 221 25.24 -6.85 -12.62
C TYR A 221 25.98 -6.35 -13.87
N LEU A 222 25.36 -5.48 -14.67
CA LEU A 222 25.97 -4.89 -15.88
C LEU A 222 26.45 -3.45 -15.63
N ASN A 223 27.39 -3.00 -16.47
CA ASN A 223 27.97 -1.66 -16.39
C ASN A 223 27.42 -0.74 -17.49
N GLY A 224 27.59 0.57 -17.30
CA GLY A 224 27.25 1.58 -18.30
C GLY A 224 25.76 1.56 -18.62
N SER A 225 25.41 1.81 -19.88
CA SER A 225 24.01 1.88 -20.36
C SER A 225 23.24 0.57 -20.27
N GLN A 226 23.91 -0.57 -20.07
CA GLN A 226 23.30 -1.89 -19.89
C GLN A 226 23.02 -2.20 -18.40
N GLY A 227 23.57 -1.40 -17.49
CA GLY A 227 23.38 -1.51 -16.04
C GLY A 227 22.09 -0.84 -15.53
N CYS A 228 22.03 -0.55 -14.23
CA CYS A 228 20.95 0.23 -13.63
C CYS A 228 20.90 1.65 -14.20
N GLN A 229 19.87 1.94 -15.00
CA GLN A 229 19.59 3.26 -15.56
C GLN A 229 18.52 3.96 -14.74
N TYR A 230 18.68 5.27 -14.59
CA TYR A 230 17.67 6.10 -13.94
C TYR A 230 16.38 6.05 -14.76
N ILE A 231 15.27 5.71 -14.11
CA ILE A 231 13.94 5.78 -14.69
C ILE A 231 13.39 7.15 -14.39
N ASN A 232 13.21 7.94 -15.45
CA ASN A 232 12.35 9.10 -15.34
C ASN A 232 10.88 8.62 -15.35
N ASN A 233 10.34 8.42 -14.14
CA ASN A 233 8.97 7.96 -13.92
C ASN A 233 7.90 8.89 -14.54
N CYS A 234 8.24 10.14 -14.86
CA CYS A 234 7.33 11.05 -15.58
C CYS A 234 7.20 10.75 -17.08
N THR A 235 8.18 10.09 -17.70
CA THR A 235 8.17 9.83 -19.16
C THR A 235 7.46 8.54 -19.56
N ARG A 236 7.24 7.59 -18.64
CA ARG A 236 6.47 6.37 -18.89
C ARG A 236 5.09 6.50 -18.24
N MET A 237 4.05 6.74 -19.04
CA MET A 237 2.67 6.91 -18.54
C MET A 237 2.15 5.70 -17.75
N GLU A 238 2.50 4.48 -18.15
CA GLU A 238 2.09 3.24 -17.46
C GLU A 238 2.66 3.15 -16.03
N ASN A 239 3.92 3.56 -15.85
CA ASN A 239 4.62 3.55 -14.57
C ASN A 239 4.61 4.92 -13.87
N SER A 240 3.78 5.86 -14.34
CA SER A 240 3.71 7.16 -13.72
C SER A 240 3.16 7.04 -12.29
N PRO A 241 3.81 7.65 -11.29
CA PRO A 241 3.38 7.65 -9.90
C PRO A 241 2.19 8.61 -9.69
N CYS A 242 1.91 9.47 -10.67
CA CYS A 242 0.84 10.46 -10.63
C CYS A 242 -0.48 9.88 -11.14
N VAL A 243 -1.60 10.38 -10.61
CA VAL A 243 -2.92 10.09 -11.18
C VAL A 243 -3.01 10.64 -12.61
N PRO A 244 -3.84 10.07 -13.50
CA PRO A 244 -3.94 10.51 -14.89
C PRO A 244 -4.26 12.00 -15.06
N GLU A 245 -4.94 12.60 -14.08
CA GLU A 245 -5.32 14.02 -14.09
C GLU A 245 -4.18 14.96 -13.64
N ALA A 246 -3.14 14.44 -12.99
CA ALA A 246 -2.02 15.22 -12.46
C ALA A 246 -0.85 15.29 -13.46
N THR A 247 -0.17 16.43 -13.48
CA THR A 247 1.06 16.62 -14.27
C THR A 247 2.27 16.16 -13.46
N CYS A 248 3.16 15.36 -14.05
CA CYS A 248 4.38 14.90 -13.41
C CYS A 248 5.54 15.83 -13.79
N ASP A 249 6.04 16.60 -12.82
CA ASP A 249 7.18 17.50 -13.00
C ASP A 249 8.41 16.97 -12.26
N LYS A 250 9.60 17.17 -12.86
CA LYS A 250 10.88 16.84 -12.21
C LYS A 250 11.19 17.86 -11.12
N THR A 251 11.75 17.40 -10.00
CA THR A 251 12.36 18.29 -9.01
C THR A 251 13.83 18.53 -9.37
N ASP A 252 14.26 19.79 -9.41
CA ASP A 252 15.66 20.17 -9.61
C ASP A 252 16.52 20.02 -8.34
N SER A 253 16.04 19.30 -7.31
CA SER A 253 16.64 19.30 -5.99
C SER A 253 17.35 18.00 -5.64
N ASP A 254 18.65 18.10 -5.32
CA ASP A 254 19.48 17.13 -4.57
C ASP A 254 18.97 16.90 -3.12
N VAL A 255 17.65 16.82 -2.93
CA VAL A 255 17.02 16.56 -1.64
C VAL A 255 16.58 15.10 -1.62
N ALA A 256 17.19 14.35 -0.71
CA ALA A 256 17.01 12.92 -0.53
C ALA A 256 15.55 12.43 -0.76
N ASN A 257 15.43 11.48 -1.70
CA ASN A 257 14.34 10.53 -1.90
C ASN A 257 13.07 10.94 -2.67
N LYS A 258 12.97 12.07 -3.37
CA LYS A 258 11.91 12.26 -4.41
C LYS A 258 12.34 13.18 -5.57
N ASP A 259 12.52 12.58 -6.74
CA ASP A 259 12.95 13.25 -7.99
C ASP A 259 11.79 13.78 -8.85
N TYR A 260 10.55 13.72 -8.35
CA TYR A 260 9.34 14.10 -9.07
C TYR A 260 8.21 14.59 -8.14
N ILE A 261 7.37 15.48 -8.66
CA ILE A 261 6.13 15.96 -8.01
C ILE A 261 4.95 15.75 -8.94
N CYS A 262 3.80 15.42 -8.35
CA CYS A 262 2.54 15.38 -9.07
C CYS A 262 1.76 16.67 -8.80
N VAL A 263 1.49 17.45 -9.84
CA VAL A 263 0.78 18.72 -9.76
C VAL A 263 -0.67 18.53 -10.18
N CYS A 264 -1.59 18.80 -9.27
CA CYS A 264 -3.01 18.75 -9.57
C CYS A 264 -3.45 19.92 -10.47
N PRO A 265 -4.38 19.68 -11.42
CA PRO A 265 -4.86 20.71 -12.33
C PRO A 265 -5.66 21.78 -11.59
N ALA A 266 -5.73 22.98 -12.17
CA ALA A 266 -6.42 24.12 -11.58
C ALA A 266 -7.87 23.76 -11.19
N GLY A 267 -8.25 24.08 -9.95
CA GLY A 267 -9.57 23.76 -9.40
C GLY A 267 -9.66 22.43 -8.63
N THR A 268 -8.56 21.68 -8.55
CA THR A 268 -8.43 20.49 -7.71
C THR A 268 -7.35 20.67 -6.64
N LEU A 269 -7.41 19.87 -5.58
CA LEU A 269 -6.52 19.87 -4.42
C LEU A 269 -6.11 18.43 -4.10
N GLY A 270 -4.86 18.24 -3.67
CA GLY A 270 -4.33 16.97 -3.19
C GLY A 270 -2.85 16.81 -3.54
N ASP A 271 -2.32 15.62 -3.32
CA ASP A 271 -0.90 15.30 -3.54
C ASP A 271 -0.60 14.82 -4.97
N GLY A 272 -1.63 14.55 -5.76
CA GLY A 272 -1.53 14.11 -7.15
C GLY A 272 -0.99 12.69 -7.36
N PHE A 273 -0.68 11.93 -6.32
CA PHE A 273 -0.13 10.57 -6.43
C PHE A 273 -1.25 9.51 -6.56
N LYS A 274 -0.97 8.41 -7.28
CA LYS A 274 -1.87 7.24 -7.35
C LYS A 274 -2.07 6.60 -5.97
N VAL A 275 -1.00 6.55 -5.18
CA VAL A 275 -1.01 6.07 -3.79
C VAL A 275 -0.92 7.29 -2.89
N GLY A 276 -2.07 7.80 -2.45
CA GLY A 276 -2.16 9.04 -1.71
C GLY A 276 -3.55 9.67 -1.79
N ASP A 277 -3.60 10.99 -1.66
CA ASP A 277 -4.82 11.77 -1.78
C ASP A 277 -5.29 11.99 -3.22
N GLY A 278 -4.40 11.84 -4.20
CA GLY A 278 -4.69 12.09 -5.61
C GLY A 278 -5.08 13.55 -5.86
N CYS A 279 -5.90 13.80 -6.88
CA CYS A 279 -6.48 15.12 -7.13
C CYS A 279 -7.99 15.09 -6.88
N LYS A 280 -8.45 15.90 -5.92
CA LYS A 280 -9.87 16.00 -5.53
C LYS A 280 -10.41 17.36 -5.92
N ALA A 281 -11.65 17.42 -6.44
CA ALA A 281 -12.28 18.69 -6.78
C ALA A 281 -12.36 19.60 -5.54
N ARG A 282 -12.07 20.89 -5.71
CA ARG A 282 -12.18 21.88 -4.65
C ARG A 282 -13.65 22.00 -4.24
N SER A 283 -14.03 21.28 -3.19
CA SER A 283 -15.24 21.57 -2.45
C SER A 283 -15.05 22.96 -1.86
N HIS A 284 -15.62 23.98 -2.51
CA HIS A 284 -15.96 25.17 -1.78
C HIS A 284 -16.86 24.68 -0.66
N ALA A 285 -16.30 24.64 0.55
CA ALA A 285 -17.05 24.47 1.78
C ALA A 285 -17.99 25.66 1.91
N ASN A 286 -19.03 25.69 1.09
CA ASN A 286 -20.22 26.51 1.21
C ASN A 286 -21.01 25.90 2.37
N HIS A 287 -20.41 25.97 3.55
CA HIS A 287 -20.96 25.38 4.75
C HIS A 287 -22.21 26.19 5.13
N PRO A 288 -23.40 25.56 5.19
CA PRO A 288 -24.66 26.26 5.47
C PRO A 288 -24.68 26.99 6.82
N LEU A 289 -23.76 26.64 7.73
CA LEU A 289 -23.56 27.30 9.02
C LEU A 289 -23.13 28.78 8.90
N TYR A 290 -22.34 29.14 7.88
CA TYR A 290 -21.87 30.52 7.72
C TYR A 290 -23.00 31.48 7.32
N ARG A 291 -23.97 31.02 6.52
CA ARG A 291 -25.14 31.83 6.13
C ARG A 291 -26.12 32.04 7.30
N ALA A 292 -26.31 31.03 8.14
CA ALA A 292 -27.18 31.14 9.32
C ALA A 292 -26.63 32.14 10.36
N SER A 293 -25.31 32.15 10.54
CA SER A 293 -24.61 33.07 11.45
C SER A 293 -24.80 34.54 11.06
N MET A 294 -24.59 34.87 9.78
CA MET A 294 -24.70 36.26 9.30
C MET A 294 -26.14 36.79 9.39
N PHE A 295 -27.15 35.94 9.14
CA PHE A 295 -28.55 36.33 9.26
C PHE A 295 -28.96 36.60 10.72
N ALA A 296 -28.51 35.77 11.66
CA ALA A 296 -28.83 35.95 13.08
C ALA A 296 -28.27 37.26 13.64
N VAL A 297 -27.02 37.62 13.29
CA VAL A 297 -26.40 38.88 13.73
C VAL A 297 -27.13 40.10 13.18
N ALA A 298 -27.56 40.05 11.90
CA ALA A 298 -28.33 41.14 11.29
C ALA A 298 -29.69 41.35 11.98
N VAL A 299 -30.39 40.26 12.33
CA VAL A 299 -31.67 40.33 13.05
C VAL A 299 -31.50 40.92 14.45
N ILE A 300 -30.48 40.48 15.21
CA ILE A 300 -30.22 40.99 16.56
C ILE A 300 -29.88 42.49 16.52
N SER A 301 -29.04 42.91 15.58
CA SER A 301 -28.70 44.33 15.37
C SER A 301 -29.96 45.17 15.07
N CYS A 302 -30.83 44.68 14.19
CA CYS A 302 -32.05 45.37 13.81
C CYS A 302 -33.02 45.52 15.00
N LEU A 303 -33.20 44.47 15.80
CA LEU A 303 -34.03 44.50 17.01
C LEU A 303 -33.47 45.47 18.06
N ALA A 304 -32.16 45.52 18.26
CA ALA A 304 -31.52 46.45 19.19
C ALA A 304 -31.74 47.91 18.77
N LEU A 305 -31.64 48.22 17.47
CA LEU A 305 -31.93 49.54 16.94
C LEU A 305 -33.39 49.93 17.15
N LEU A 306 -34.33 49.04 16.85
CA LEU A 306 -35.76 49.30 17.06
C LEU A 306 -36.08 49.55 18.54
N TYR A 307 -35.50 48.75 19.44
CA TYR A 307 -35.68 48.94 20.88
C TYR A 307 -35.13 50.29 21.35
N SER A 308 -33.95 50.69 20.86
CA SER A 308 -33.35 51.99 21.20
C SER A 308 -34.22 53.18 20.75
N VAL A 309 -34.86 53.08 19.58
CA VAL A 309 -35.77 54.11 19.05
C VAL A 309 -37.03 54.19 19.90
N GLN A 310 -37.58 53.04 20.30
CA GLN A 310 -38.77 52.99 21.16
C GLN A 310 -38.52 53.64 22.52
N ILE A 311 -37.39 53.33 23.16
CA ILE A 311 -36.98 53.96 24.43
C ILE A 311 -36.87 55.48 24.27
N LYS A 312 -36.20 55.95 23.21
CA LYS A 312 -36.07 57.39 22.96
C LYS A 312 -37.41 58.08 22.78
N ARG A 313 -38.36 57.46 22.06
CA ARG A 313 -39.72 57.99 21.90
C ARG A 313 -40.46 58.05 23.23
N HIS A 314 -40.38 57.00 24.04
CA HIS A 314 -41.03 56.94 25.35
C HIS A 314 -40.46 58.00 26.31
N LEU A 315 -39.13 58.17 26.34
CA LEU A 315 -38.46 59.20 27.14
C LEU A 315 -38.84 60.61 26.68
N ALA A 316 -38.93 60.86 25.36
CA ALA A 316 -39.37 62.14 24.83
C ALA A 316 -40.83 62.46 25.21
N GLN A 317 -41.72 61.45 25.21
CA GLN A 317 -43.11 61.60 25.65
C GLN A 317 -43.20 61.92 27.15
N LEU A 318 -42.44 61.19 27.98
CA LEU A 318 -42.37 61.48 29.42
C LEU A 318 -41.83 62.88 29.66
N SER A 319 -40.75 63.27 28.99
CA SER A 319 -40.16 64.62 29.09
C SER A 319 -41.18 65.69 28.73
N SER A 320 -41.93 65.52 27.64
CA SER A 320 -42.99 66.46 27.24
C SER A 320 -44.13 66.55 28.26
N LYS A 321 -44.52 65.43 28.88
CA LYS A 321 -45.54 65.42 29.94
C LYS A 321 -45.07 66.18 31.18
N HIS A 322 -43.85 65.91 31.66
CA HIS A 322 -43.26 66.64 32.78
C HIS A 322 -43.08 68.13 32.44
N PHE A 323 -42.71 68.45 31.20
CA PHE A 323 -42.62 69.84 30.75
C PHE A 323 -43.97 70.55 30.85
N GLN A 324 -45.08 69.92 30.44
CA GLN A 324 -46.42 70.50 30.59
C GLN A 324 -46.85 70.63 32.06
N GLN A 325 -46.61 69.60 32.88
CA GLN A 325 -47.03 69.57 34.29
C GLN A 325 -46.23 70.56 35.15
N ASN A 326 -44.94 70.75 34.87
CA ASN A 326 -44.05 71.60 35.67
C ASN A 326 -43.99 73.05 35.16
N GLY A 327 -45.07 73.55 34.56
CA GLY A 327 -45.18 74.95 34.16
C GLY A 327 -44.40 75.33 32.87
N GLY A 328 -44.02 74.38 32.02
CA GLY A 328 -43.32 74.64 30.75
C GLY A 328 -44.11 75.49 29.76
N LEU A 329 -45.44 75.54 29.88
CA LEU A 329 -46.29 76.49 29.16
C LEU A 329 -46.02 77.95 29.57
N LEU A 330 -45.74 78.22 30.85
CA LEU A 330 -45.37 79.57 31.33
C LEU A 330 -44.03 80.02 30.74
N LEU A 331 -43.08 79.09 30.58
CA LEU A 331 -41.80 79.31 29.90
C LEU A 331 -41.99 79.64 28.40
N GLN A 332 -42.84 78.89 27.69
CA GLN A 332 -43.15 79.17 26.27
C GLN A 332 -43.88 80.51 26.09
N GLN A 333 -44.82 80.82 26.98
CA GLN A 333 -45.56 82.08 26.97
C GLN A 333 -44.62 83.27 27.23
N TYR A 334 -43.65 83.12 28.13
CA TYR A 334 -42.58 84.11 28.35
C TYR A 334 -41.69 84.32 27.12
N ASP A 335 -41.22 83.24 26.49
CA ASP A 335 -40.33 83.33 25.32
C ASP A 335 -41.04 83.92 24.08
N SER A 336 -42.34 83.67 23.96
CA SER A 336 -43.21 84.29 22.96
C SER A 336 -43.43 85.79 23.23
N THR A 337 -43.57 86.17 24.51
CA THR A 337 -43.70 87.58 24.93
C THR A 337 -42.41 88.37 24.67
N ARG A 338 -41.24 87.72 24.77
CA ARG A 338 -39.91 88.29 24.44
C ARG A 338 -39.76 88.63 22.96
N LYS A 339 -40.46 87.94 22.06
CA LYS A 339 -40.47 88.24 20.61
C LYS A 339 -41.49 89.33 20.22
N GLY A 340 -42.38 89.75 21.13
CA GLY A 340 -43.56 90.54 20.78
C GLY A 340 -43.63 91.99 21.26
N THR A 341 -43.05 92.39 22.41
CA THR A 341 -43.29 93.76 22.91
C THR A 341 -42.24 94.27 23.91
N VAL A 342 -41.76 95.49 23.68
CA VAL A 342 -40.89 96.28 24.57
C VAL A 342 -41.77 97.06 25.56
N THR A 343 -41.79 96.66 26.84
CA THR A 343 -41.73 97.53 28.06
C THR A 343 -42.19 96.79 29.35
N SER A 344 -41.25 96.68 30.30
CA SER A 344 -41.35 96.58 31.78
C SER A 344 -42.45 95.76 32.50
N THR A 345 -42.08 94.61 33.09
CA THR A 345 -41.92 94.39 34.57
C THR A 345 -41.68 92.89 34.92
N LYS A 346 -40.79 92.64 35.91
CA LYS A 346 -40.33 91.36 36.52
C LYS A 346 -39.48 90.42 35.62
N HIS A 347 -38.16 90.40 35.88
CA HIS A 347 -37.22 89.43 35.30
C HIS A 347 -37.41 88.03 35.95
N VAL A 348 -37.78 87.03 35.15
CA VAL A 348 -37.70 85.61 35.55
C VAL A 348 -36.29 85.11 35.19
N LYS A 349 -35.53 84.66 36.18
CA LYS A 349 -34.17 84.10 36.01
C LYS A 349 -34.27 82.58 35.93
N VAL A 350 -33.84 82.00 34.80
CA VAL A 350 -33.74 80.55 34.62
C VAL A 350 -32.37 80.13 35.13
N PHE A 351 -32.34 79.18 36.07
CA PHE A 351 -31.12 78.62 36.64
C PHE A 351 -30.82 77.26 36.01
N SER A 352 -29.55 77.01 35.72
CA SER A 352 -29.08 75.68 35.30
C SER A 352 -29.09 74.70 36.48
N VAL A 353 -29.09 73.40 36.17
CA VAL A 353 -29.04 72.34 37.21
C VAL A 353 -27.84 72.52 38.13
N GLN A 354 -26.67 72.89 37.58
CA GLN A 354 -25.43 73.11 38.34
C GLN A 354 -25.54 74.33 39.27
N GLU A 355 -26.24 75.38 38.86
CA GLU A 355 -26.48 76.55 39.70
C GLU A 355 -27.46 76.25 40.84
N LEU A 356 -28.48 75.44 40.58
CA LEU A 356 -29.43 74.97 41.60
C LEU A 356 -28.75 74.04 42.60
N GLU A 357 -27.94 73.09 42.15
CA GLU A 357 -27.13 72.20 43.00
C GLU A 357 -26.22 73.03 43.92
N LYS A 358 -25.52 74.03 43.39
CA LYS A 358 -24.64 74.89 44.18
C LYS A 358 -25.40 75.77 45.17
N ALA A 359 -26.55 76.32 44.78
CA ALA A 359 -27.34 77.19 45.64
C ALA A 359 -28.07 76.44 46.76
N THR A 360 -28.43 75.18 46.51
CA THR A 360 -29.14 74.30 47.46
C THR A 360 -28.22 73.36 48.23
N ASP A 361 -26.90 73.43 48.00
CA ASP A 361 -25.91 72.50 48.55
C ASP A 361 -26.27 71.03 48.26
N ASN A 362 -26.38 70.69 46.97
CA ASN A 362 -26.82 69.38 46.49
C ASN A 362 -28.22 68.97 47.01
N TYR A 363 -29.15 69.93 47.05
CA TYR A 363 -30.53 69.70 47.50
C TYR A 363 -30.61 69.17 48.95
N HIS A 364 -29.76 69.69 49.84
CA HIS A 364 -29.73 69.28 51.24
C HIS A 364 -31.04 69.70 51.94
N ARG A 365 -31.72 68.76 52.62
CA ARG A 365 -33.04 68.94 53.25
C ARG A 365 -33.18 70.11 54.21
N SER A 366 -32.07 70.59 54.78
CA SER A 366 -32.08 71.74 55.70
C SER A 366 -32.41 73.08 55.03
N ARG A 367 -32.58 73.12 53.70
CA ARG A 367 -32.96 74.31 52.93
C ARG A 367 -34.34 74.24 52.31
N ASP A 368 -35.13 73.21 52.64
CA ASP A 368 -36.54 73.16 52.25
C ASP A 368 -37.31 74.25 53.00
N LEU A 369 -38.07 75.06 52.27
CA LEU A 369 -38.99 76.05 52.83
C LEU A 369 -40.37 75.42 52.90
N ASP A 370 -40.81 75.04 54.09
CA ASP A 370 -42.20 74.68 54.35
C ASP A 370 -43.05 75.96 54.24
N PHE A 371 -44.07 75.93 53.38
CA PHE A 371 -45.07 77.00 53.21
C PHE A 371 -46.42 76.57 53.79
#